data_AF-A0A7V9RU59-F1
#
_entry.id   AF-A0A7V9RU59-F1
#
_cell.length_a   1.000
_cell.length_b   1.000
_cell.length_c   1.000
_cell.angle_alpha   90.00
_cell.angle_beta   90.00
_cell.angle_gamma   90.00
#
_symmetry.space_group_name_H-M   'P 1'
#
loop_
_entity.id
_entity.type
_entity.pdbx_description
1 polymer ?
#
loop_
_entity_poly.entity_id
_entity_poly.type
_entity_poly.pdbx_seq_one_letter_code
_entity_poly.pdbx_strand_id
1 'polypeptide(L)' 'MLGHNFSKYDPSENSKSSFEKLLDAFMQLLTYTNGDVGEALSWLTELDKEYDLTND' A
#
# COMPACT_ATOMS: atom_id res chain seq x y z
N MET A 1 -31.26 -7.91 -18.37
CA MET A 1 -30.24 -7.26 -19.23
C MET A 1 -29.28 -6.54 -18.31
N LEU A 2 -28.01 -6.96 -18.25
CA LEU A 2 -26.97 -6.29 -17.47
C LEU A 2 -26.52 -5.06 -18.26
N GLY A 3 -26.80 -3.87 -17.75
CA GLY A 3 -26.38 -2.61 -18.38
C GLY A 3 -24.89 -2.37 -18.15
N HIS A 4 -24.20 -1.87 -19.17
CA HIS A 4 -22.82 -1.43 -19.03
C HIS A 4 -22.79 -0.02 -18.42
N ASN A 5 -22.08 0.13 -17.30
CA ASN A 5 -21.90 1.40 -16.63
C ASN A 5 -20.54 1.98 -17.07
N PHE A 6 -20.57 3.06 -17.84
CA PHE A 6 -19.36 3.75 -18.27
C PHE A 6 -19.18 5.00 -17.42
N SER A 7 -18.18 5.02 -16.54
CA SER A 7 -17.75 6.22 -15.82
C SER A 7 -16.62 6.92 -16.59
N LYS A 8 -16.49 8.24 -16.39
CA LYS A 8 -15.33 8.99 -16.86
C LYS A 8 -14.12 8.57 -16.03
N TYR A 9 -12.97 8.41 -16.67
CA TYR A 9 -11.70 8.16 -15.98
C TYR A 9 -11.44 9.27 -14.97
N ASP A 10 -11.44 8.91 -13.69
CA ASP A 10 -11.06 9.82 -12.61
C ASP A 10 -9.59 9.55 -12.24
N PRO A 11 -8.66 10.47 -12.53
CA PRO A 11 -7.27 10.30 -12.11
C PRO A 11 -7.11 10.29 -10.58
N SER A 12 -8.10 10.78 -9.82
CA SER A 12 -8.11 10.70 -8.35
C SER A 12 -8.55 9.34 -7.81
N GLU A 13 -9.31 8.53 -8.57
CA GLU A 13 -9.55 7.11 -8.19
C GLU A 13 -8.25 6.29 -8.21
N ASN A 14 -7.21 6.75 -8.93
CA ASN A 14 -5.89 6.13 -8.94
C ASN A 14 -4.97 6.65 -7.82
N SER A 15 -5.41 7.56 -6.95
CA SER A 15 -4.64 7.90 -5.77
C SER A 15 -4.74 6.73 -4.80
N LYS A 16 -3.73 5.83 -4.85
CA LYS A 16 -3.61 4.73 -3.88
C LYS A 16 -3.82 5.28 -2.48
N SER A 17 -4.72 4.67 -1.72
CA SER A 17 -4.93 5.02 -0.32
C SER A 17 -3.61 4.93 0.44
N SER A 18 -3.44 5.73 1.49
CA SER A 18 -2.29 5.65 2.40
C SER A 18 -2.09 4.20 2.91
N PHE A 19 -3.19 3.47 3.14
CA PHE A 19 -3.16 2.03 3.43
C PHE A 19 -2.60 1.18 2.28
N GLU A 20 -3.04 1.41 1.04
CA GLU A 20 -2.59 0.64 -0.13
C GLU A 20 -1.10 0.85 -0.39
N LYS A 21 -0.60 2.07 -0.17
CA LYS A 21 0.85 2.37 -0.25
C LYS A 21 1.63 1.60 0.82
N LEU A 22 1.13 1.57 2.06
CA LEU A 22 1.73 0.80 3.15
C LEU A 22 1.72 -0.71 2.87
N LEU A 23 0.61 -1.23 2.35
CA LEU A 23 0.46 -2.64 2.00
C LEU A 23 1.43 -3.04 0.88
N ASP A 24 1.57 -2.20 -0.13
CA ASP A 24 2.52 -2.41 -1.23
C ASP A 24 3.97 -2.45 -0.72
N ALA A 25 4.34 -1.51 0.16
CA ALA A 25 5.64 -1.49 0.82
C ALA A 25 5.87 -2.74 1.69
N PHE A 26 4.86 -3.16 2.46
CA PHE A 26 4.91 -4.37 3.28
C PHE A 26 5.13 -5.63 2.43
N MET A 27 4.43 -5.77 1.29
CA MET A 27 4.59 -6.92 0.40
C MET A 27 5.99 -6.99 -0.23
N GLN A 28 6.59 -5.84 -0.54
CA GLN A 28 7.98 -5.77 -0.99
C GLN A 28 8.94 -6.22 0.12
N LEU A 29 8.77 -5.69 1.34
CA LEU A 29 9.57 -6.08 2.50
C LEU A 29 9.46 -7.57 2.81
N LEU A 30 8.26 -8.15 2.72
CA LEU A 30 8.02 -9.59 2.91
C LEU A 30 8.85 -10.45 1.93
N THR A 31 9.05 -9.95 0.71
CA THR A 31 9.90 -10.63 -0.29
C THR A 31 11.38 -10.52 0.09
N TYR A 32 11.82 -9.37 0.61
CA TYR A 32 13.20 -9.17 1.07
C TYR A 32 13.54 -9.96 2.33
N THR A 33 12.58 -10.16 3.22
CA THR A 33 12.76 -10.94 4.46
C THR A 33 12.52 -12.44 4.28
N ASN A 34 12.47 -12.93 3.03
CA ASN A 34 12.21 -14.34 2.69
C ASN A 34 10.91 -14.89 3.31
N GLY A 35 9.88 -14.05 3.46
CA GLY A 35 8.62 -14.43 4.07
C GLY A 35 8.58 -14.28 5.59
N ASP A 36 9.62 -13.75 6.23
CA ASP A 36 9.58 -13.40 7.66
C ASP A 36 8.72 -12.16 7.88
N VAL A 37 7.52 -12.38 8.40
CA VAL A 37 6.54 -11.34 8.71
C VAL A 37 7.03 -10.42 9.84
N GLY A 38 7.73 -10.97 10.83
CA GLY A 38 8.21 -10.20 11.99
C GLY A 38 9.29 -9.21 11.57
N GLU A 39 10.23 -9.65 10.75
CA GLU A 39 11.26 -8.79 10.19
C GLU A 39 10.66 -7.75 9.23
N ALA A 40 9.70 -8.13 8.37
CA ALA A 40 9.06 -7.21 7.45
C ALA A 40 8.30 -6.09 8.18
N LEU A 41 7.60 -6.41 9.26
CA LEU A 41 6.93 -5.41 10.11
C LEU A 41 7.91 -4.49 10.83
N SER A 42 9.08 -5.00 11.26
CA SER A 42 10.13 -4.18 11.86
C SER A 42 10.67 -3.15 10.86
N TRP A 43 10.93 -3.57 9.61
CA TRP A 43 11.37 -2.66 8.55
C TRP A 43 10.29 -1.65 8.16
N LEU A 44 9.02 -2.09 8.10
CA LEU A 44 7.89 -1.21 7.81
C LEU A 44 7.73 -0.14 8.89
N THR A 45 7.93 -0.50 10.17
CA THR A 45 7.92 0.44 11.30
C THR A 45 9.05 1.47 11.20
N GLU A 46 10.23 1.07 10.71
CA GLU A 46 11.34 2.00 10.52
C GLU A 46 11.09 2.96 9.35
N LEU A 47 10.48 2.46 8.27
CA LEU A 47 10.02 3.26 7.15
C LEU A 47 8.94 4.26 7.55
N ASP A 48 7.99 3.85 8.38
CA ASP A 48 6.93 4.71 8.90
C ASP A 48 7.48 5.85 9.76
N LYS A 49 8.51 5.61 10.59
CA LYS A 49 9.16 6.67 11.38
C LYS A 49 9.89 7.71 10.53
N GLU A 50 10.54 7.29 9.44
CA GLU A 50 11.36 8.18 8.60
C GLU A 50 10.48 9.00 7.63
N TYR A 51 9.41 8.41 7.13
CA TYR A 51 8.58 8.99 6.08
C TYR A 51 7.15 9.35 6.50
N ASP A 52 6.80 9.08 7.76
CA ASP A 52 5.52 9.44 8.36
C ASP A 52 4.31 8.94 7.56
N LEU A 53 4.39 7.66 7.16
CA LEU A 53 3.51 7.04 6.15
C LEU A 53 2.07 6.87 6.63
N THR A 54 1.84 6.94 7.94
CA THR A 54 0.53 6.76 8.59
C THR A 54 -0.16 8.06 9.00
N ASN A 55 0.42 9.24 8.74
CA ASN A 55 -0.08 10.53 9.26
C ASN A 55 -1.17 11.26 8.43
N ASP A 56 -2.03 10.51 7.74
CA ASP A 56 -3.17 11.04 6.94
C ASP A 56 -4.50 11.01 7.71
#